data_AF-A0A7S0FAT7-F1
#
_entry.id   AF-A0A7S0FAT7-F1
#
_cell.length_a   1.000
_cell.length_b   1.000
_cell.length_c   1.000
_cell.angle_alpha   90.00
_cell.angle_beta   90.00
_cell.angle_gamma   90.00
#
_symmetry.space_group_name_H-M   'P 1'
#
loop_
_entity.id
_entity.type
_entity.pdbx_description
1 polymer ?
#
loop_
_entity_poly.entity_id
_entity_poly.type
_entity_poly.pdbx_seq_one_letter_code
_entity_poly.pdbx_strand_id
1 'polypeptide(L)'
;KVVVAKVPVPRKHEGLHNKVVVAKVPLRLYLWTHHKTGTVLSQHLADLLARIVANRPQRTETVRGDRACIPAGSVGIMQTLNMPTLRMINSSCPHFRAVHWVRDPMSLVVSGYLYHRHSTDVIPFLANAPGPVAFAGKSVKEGLRLEALAELNSTLPDMVNTYQETKHDPRVLSLRLDDLSNDFNGTMQRLFSHLVGVSDRLGQFVEGASVHDISRWPESKKGDHIAHARDKANAQTSINLLSTENDPVISSVWQLSKKLGL
;
A
#
# COMPACT_ATOMS: atom_id res chain seq x y z
N LYS A 1 -72.75 46.10 23.39
CA LYS A 1 -72.28 44.69 23.42
C LYS A 1 -70.98 44.62 22.62
N VAL A 2 -69.84 44.59 23.31
CA VAL A 2 -68.51 44.49 22.68
C VAL A 2 -68.13 43.02 22.66
N VAL A 3 -67.95 42.45 21.46
CA VAL A 3 -67.53 41.07 21.26
C VAL A 3 -66.00 41.07 21.16
N VAL A 4 -65.33 40.58 22.21
CA VAL A 4 -63.88 40.36 22.21
C VAL A 4 -63.62 39.02 21.53
N ALA A 5 -63.09 39.06 20.30
CA ALA A 5 -62.64 37.86 19.61
C ALA A 5 -61.32 37.36 20.23
N LYS A 6 -61.31 36.09 20.67
CA LYS A 6 -60.11 35.42 21.16
C LYS A 6 -59.14 35.21 19.99
N VAL A 7 -57.97 35.83 20.07
CA VAL A 7 -56.84 35.57 19.16
C VAL A 7 -56.26 34.18 19.46
N PRO A 8 -56.05 33.30 18.48
CA PRO A 8 -55.46 31.99 18.70
C PRO A 8 -53.98 32.13 19.05
N VAL A 9 -53.55 31.43 20.11
CA VAL A 9 -52.14 31.30 20.48
C VAL A 9 -51.41 30.45 19.43
N PRO A 10 -50.21 30.83 18.95
CA PRO A 10 -49.47 30.04 17.97
C PRO A 10 -49.07 28.68 18.57
N ARG A 11 -49.39 27.59 17.87
CA ARG A 11 -48.91 26.25 18.22
C ARG A 11 -47.38 26.23 18.00
N LYS A 12 -46.64 25.76 19.01
CA LYS A 12 -45.21 25.45 18.90
C LYS A 12 -45.01 24.52 17.70
N HIS A 13 -44.27 24.99 16.69
CA HIS A 13 -43.79 24.16 15.61
C HIS A 13 -42.78 23.15 16.19
N GLU A 14 -43.25 21.93 16.45
CA GLU A 14 -42.37 20.78 16.61
C GLU A 14 -41.60 20.61 15.31
N GLY A 15 -40.31 20.95 15.35
CA GLY A 15 -39.41 20.86 14.22
C GLY A 15 -39.31 19.41 13.76
N LEU A 16 -39.93 19.11 12.61
CA LEU A 16 -39.56 17.97 11.80
C LEU A 16 -38.11 18.16 11.36
N HIS A 17 -37.17 17.71 12.19
CA HIS A 17 -35.85 17.35 11.74
C HIS A 17 -36.02 16.15 10.81
N ASN A 18 -36.28 16.43 9.53
CA ASN A 18 -36.12 15.45 8.47
C ASN A 18 -34.68 14.96 8.56
N LYS A 19 -34.48 13.82 9.22
CA LYS A 19 -33.26 13.03 9.13
C LYS A 19 -33.16 12.61 7.67
N VAL A 20 -32.49 13.42 6.86
CA VAL A 20 -32.05 13.03 5.54
C VAL A 20 -31.11 11.86 5.77
N VAL A 21 -31.64 10.64 5.64
CA VAL A 21 -30.85 9.42 5.61
C VAL A 21 -30.13 9.44 4.26
N VAL A 22 -28.98 10.11 4.22
CA VAL A 22 -28.08 10.02 3.06
C VAL A 22 -27.68 8.55 2.99
N ALA A 23 -28.19 7.83 1.98
CA ALA A 23 -27.79 6.46 1.72
C ALA A 23 -26.26 6.45 1.57
N LYS A 24 -25.56 5.84 2.54
CA LYS A 24 -24.10 5.73 2.49
C LYS A 24 -23.76 4.86 1.28
N VAL A 25 -23.26 5.49 0.21
CA VAL A 25 -22.70 4.77 -0.93
C VAL A 25 -21.63 3.82 -0.40
N PRO A 26 -21.71 2.51 -0.68
CA PRO A 26 -20.75 1.56 -0.14
C PRO A 26 -19.34 1.90 -0.66
N LEU A 27 -18.40 2.05 0.26
CA LEU A 27 -17.04 2.49 -0.03
C LEU A 27 -16.25 1.36 -0.71
N ARG A 28 -15.39 1.70 -1.66
CA ARG A 28 -14.39 0.77 -2.23
C ARG A 28 -13.09 0.95 -1.46
N LEU A 29 -12.54 -0.14 -0.94
CA LEU A 29 -11.27 -0.11 -0.22
C LEU A 29 -10.17 -0.70 -1.09
N TYR A 30 -9.01 -0.06 -1.12
CA TYR A 30 -7.86 -0.57 -1.87
C TYR A 30 -6.61 -0.65 -1.01
N LEU A 31 -5.81 -1.68 -1.28
CA LEU A 31 -4.40 -1.76 -0.88
C LEU A 31 -3.57 -1.75 -2.17
N TRP A 32 -2.85 -0.66 -2.40
CA TRP A 32 -2.00 -0.49 -3.57
C TRP A 32 -0.56 -0.83 -3.22
N THR A 33 0.02 -1.75 -3.99
CA THR A 33 1.42 -2.17 -3.86
C THR A 33 2.15 -2.07 -5.17
N HIS A 34 3.46 -2.12 -5.03
CA HIS A 34 4.45 -2.22 -6.07
C HIS A 34 5.27 -3.49 -5.81
N HIS A 35 6.11 -3.87 -6.76
CA HIS A 35 7.02 -4.98 -6.58
C HIS A 35 7.89 -4.76 -5.32
N LYS A 36 7.96 -5.78 -4.44
CA LYS A 36 8.64 -5.74 -3.13
C LYS A 36 8.18 -4.67 -2.13
N THR A 37 6.98 -4.10 -2.26
CA THR A 37 6.44 -3.14 -1.28
C THR A 37 5.32 -3.70 -0.39
N GLY A 38 5.32 -5.01 -0.11
CA GLY A 38 4.37 -5.62 0.83
C GLY A 38 3.11 -6.21 0.21
N THR A 39 3.22 -6.80 -0.99
CA THR A 39 2.11 -7.49 -1.68
C THR A 39 1.48 -8.60 -0.84
N VAL A 40 2.29 -9.48 -0.25
CA VAL A 40 1.78 -10.60 0.59
C VAL A 40 1.07 -10.08 1.84
N LEU A 41 1.65 -9.08 2.51
CA LEU A 41 1.00 -8.41 3.63
C LEU A 41 -0.35 -7.83 3.21
N SER A 42 -0.40 -7.14 2.06
CA SER A 42 -1.64 -6.56 1.55
C SER A 42 -2.72 -7.60 1.24
N GLN A 43 -2.34 -8.78 0.77
CA GLN A 43 -3.28 -9.90 0.60
C GLN A 43 -3.93 -10.28 1.92
N HIS A 44 -3.13 -10.51 2.95
CA HIS A 44 -3.67 -10.88 4.26
C HIS A 44 -4.49 -9.78 4.92
N LEU A 45 -4.08 -8.51 4.77
CA LEU A 45 -4.83 -7.37 5.29
C LEU A 45 -6.16 -7.20 4.54
N ALA A 46 -6.19 -7.45 3.22
CA ALA A 46 -7.43 -7.43 2.46
C ALA A 46 -8.41 -8.52 2.93
N ASP A 47 -7.91 -9.73 3.16
CA ASP A 47 -8.72 -10.84 3.70
C ASP A 47 -9.27 -10.50 5.10
N LEU A 48 -8.44 -9.91 5.95
CA LEU A 48 -8.84 -9.44 7.28
C LEU A 48 -9.92 -8.36 7.19
N LEU A 49 -9.72 -7.34 6.33
CA LEU A 49 -10.69 -6.28 6.08
C LEU A 49 -12.02 -6.84 5.58
N ALA A 50 -11.97 -7.74 4.59
CA ALA A 50 -13.16 -8.35 4.02
C ALA A 50 -13.96 -9.10 5.09
N ARG A 51 -13.30 -9.87 5.97
CA ARG A 51 -13.98 -10.61 7.06
C ARG A 51 -14.65 -9.72 8.10
N ILE A 52 -14.04 -8.58 8.45
CA ILE A 52 -14.55 -7.72 9.51
C ILE A 52 -15.55 -6.67 8.96
N VAL A 53 -15.30 -6.14 7.76
CA VAL A 53 -16.12 -5.07 7.15
C VAL A 53 -17.33 -5.66 6.41
N ALA A 54 -17.21 -6.81 5.75
CA ALA A 54 -18.25 -7.33 4.88
C ALA A 54 -18.99 -8.54 5.50
N ASN A 55 -20.31 -8.52 5.42
CA ASN A 55 -21.18 -9.68 5.71
C ASN A 55 -21.12 -10.77 4.61
N ARG A 56 -20.16 -10.72 3.68
CA ARG A 56 -19.98 -11.70 2.59
C ARG A 56 -18.50 -11.87 2.24
N PRO A 57 -18.06 -13.08 1.84
CA PRO A 57 -16.70 -13.31 1.36
C PRO A 57 -16.46 -12.48 0.10
N GLN A 58 -15.56 -11.52 0.20
CA GLN A 58 -15.15 -10.72 -0.94
C GLN A 58 -13.99 -11.42 -1.64
N ARG A 59 -14.03 -11.43 -2.97
CA ARG A 59 -12.89 -11.83 -3.75
C ARG A 59 -11.85 -10.72 -3.67
N THR A 60 -10.68 -11.04 -3.16
CA THR A 60 -9.48 -10.26 -3.45
C THR A 60 -9.25 -10.33 -4.94
N GLU A 61 -9.45 -9.22 -5.65
CA GLU A 61 -9.08 -9.14 -7.05
C GLU A 61 -7.68 -8.55 -7.14
N THR A 62 -6.76 -9.29 -7.77
CA THR A 62 -5.56 -8.68 -8.33
C THR A 62 -6.00 -7.91 -9.56
N VAL A 63 -6.10 -6.60 -9.41
CA VAL A 63 -6.57 -5.75 -10.49
C VAL A 63 -5.39 -5.35 -11.36
N ARG A 64 -5.55 -5.41 -12.69
CA ARG A 64 -4.63 -4.85 -13.68
C ARG A 64 -5.44 -4.34 -14.86
N GLY A 65 -5.05 -3.22 -15.45
CA GLY A 65 -5.69 -2.71 -16.65
C GLY A 65 -7.17 -2.41 -16.44
N ASP A 66 -8.00 -2.72 -17.43
CA ASP A 66 -9.41 -2.33 -17.64
C ASP A 66 -10.39 -2.61 -16.48
N ARG A 67 -10.03 -3.46 -15.51
CA ARG A 67 -10.85 -3.77 -14.32
C ARG A 67 -10.50 -2.95 -13.08
N ALA A 68 -9.87 -1.79 -13.24
CA ALA A 68 -9.47 -0.89 -12.14
C ALA A 68 -10.54 -0.67 -11.06
N CYS A 69 -11.83 -0.61 -11.46
CA CYS A 69 -12.93 -0.31 -10.55
C CYS A 69 -13.59 -1.56 -9.97
N ILE A 70 -13.31 -1.83 -8.70
CA ILE A 70 -13.96 -2.92 -7.98
C ILE A 70 -15.42 -2.58 -7.63
N PRO A 71 -16.28 -3.57 -7.39
CA PRO A 71 -17.64 -3.34 -6.93
C PRO A 71 -17.68 -2.52 -5.63
N ALA A 72 -18.74 -1.72 -5.46
CA ALA A 72 -18.94 -0.95 -4.24
C ALA A 72 -19.06 -1.87 -3.02
N GLY A 73 -18.38 -1.50 -1.94
CA GLY A 73 -18.32 -2.29 -0.72
C GLY A 73 -17.17 -3.29 -0.70
N SER A 74 -16.45 -3.50 -1.82
CA SER A 74 -15.34 -4.46 -1.92
C SER A 74 -13.99 -3.95 -1.41
N VAL A 75 -13.10 -4.90 -1.07
CA VAL A 75 -11.66 -4.67 -0.82
C VAL A 75 -10.85 -5.23 -1.98
N GLY A 76 -10.09 -4.36 -2.66
CA GLY A 76 -9.24 -4.72 -3.80
C GLY A 76 -7.75 -4.63 -3.48
N ILE A 77 -6.95 -5.48 -4.13
CA ILE A 77 -5.48 -5.43 -4.05
C ILE A 77 -4.96 -5.04 -5.43
N MET A 78 -4.39 -3.86 -5.53
CA MET A 78 -3.72 -3.45 -6.77
C MET A 78 -2.25 -3.78 -6.65
N GLN A 79 -1.83 -4.85 -7.31
CA GLN A 79 -0.42 -5.19 -7.43
C GLN A 79 0.16 -4.44 -8.62
N THR A 80 1.33 -3.82 -8.45
CA THR A 80 2.06 -3.14 -9.51
C THR A 80 1.24 -2.02 -10.14
N LEU A 81 0.75 -1.11 -9.30
CA LEU A 81 -0.05 0.03 -9.74
C LEU A 81 0.81 0.95 -10.64
N ASN A 82 0.36 1.18 -11.86
CA ASN A 82 0.98 2.15 -12.76
C ASN A 82 0.08 3.38 -12.98
N MET A 83 0.65 4.44 -13.57
CA MET A 83 -0.06 5.70 -13.77
C MET A 83 -1.33 5.59 -14.64
N PRO A 84 -1.36 4.83 -15.76
CA PRO A 84 -2.60 4.62 -16.52
C PRO A 84 -3.73 4.01 -15.68
N THR A 85 -3.40 3.01 -14.85
CA THR A 85 -4.39 2.35 -13.98
C THR A 85 -4.87 3.30 -12.88
N LEU A 86 -3.98 4.08 -12.27
CA LEU A 86 -4.34 5.10 -11.27
C LEU A 86 -5.34 6.12 -11.84
N ARG A 87 -5.07 6.63 -13.05
CA ARG A 87 -5.96 7.57 -13.73
C ARG A 87 -7.34 6.98 -13.96
N MET A 88 -7.41 5.70 -14.34
CA MET A 88 -8.67 5.01 -14.52
C MET A 88 -9.42 4.78 -13.20
N ILE A 89 -8.73 4.46 -12.10
CA ILE A 89 -9.37 4.41 -10.77
C ILE A 89 -9.97 5.78 -10.45
N ASN A 90 -9.20 6.85 -10.65
CA ASN A 90 -9.65 8.21 -10.35
C ASN A 90 -10.86 8.64 -11.19
N SER A 91 -10.92 8.27 -12.47
CA SER A 91 -12.04 8.62 -13.35
C SER A 91 -13.27 7.74 -13.14
N SER A 92 -13.08 6.44 -12.93
CA SER A 92 -14.15 5.45 -12.94
C SER A 92 -14.68 5.11 -11.54
N CYS A 93 -13.91 5.41 -10.50
CA CYS A 93 -14.24 5.12 -9.11
C CYS A 93 -14.15 6.39 -8.26
N PRO A 94 -15.12 7.30 -8.27
CA PRO A 94 -15.00 8.53 -7.49
C PRO A 94 -15.00 8.29 -5.96
N HIS A 95 -15.59 7.18 -5.51
CA HIS A 95 -15.80 6.85 -4.09
C HIS A 95 -14.96 5.64 -3.66
N PHE A 96 -13.69 5.88 -3.36
CA PHE A 96 -12.79 4.91 -2.76
C PHE A 96 -12.00 5.50 -1.59
N ARG A 97 -11.41 4.61 -0.79
CA ARG A 97 -10.24 4.90 0.04
C ARG A 97 -9.15 3.88 -0.25
N ALA A 98 -7.92 4.34 -0.31
CA ALA A 98 -6.78 3.50 -0.59
C ALA A 98 -5.67 3.71 0.44
N VAL A 99 -4.92 2.64 0.67
CA VAL A 99 -3.61 2.70 1.29
C VAL A 99 -2.59 2.36 0.22
N HIS A 100 -1.61 3.25 0.03
CA HIS A 100 -0.52 3.06 -0.91
C HIS A 100 0.75 2.72 -0.14
N TRP A 101 1.22 1.48 -0.29
CA TRP A 101 2.51 1.08 0.27
C TRP A 101 3.66 1.61 -0.57
N VAL A 102 4.52 2.40 0.06
CA VAL A 102 5.80 2.82 -0.49
C VAL A 102 6.93 2.14 0.29
N ARG A 103 8.11 2.11 -0.31
CA ARG A 103 9.33 1.60 0.33
C ARG A 103 10.48 2.50 -0.04
N ASP A 104 11.46 2.64 0.85
CA ASP A 104 12.70 3.30 0.47
C ASP A 104 13.31 2.64 -0.80
N PRO A 105 13.58 3.41 -1.87
CA PRO A 105 14.10 2.90 -3.13
C PRO A 105 15.36 2.03 -3.00
N MET A 106 16.29 2.38 -2.12
CA MET A 106 17.51 1.61 -1.89
C MET A 106 17.19 0.27 -1.21
N SER A 107 16.32 0.31 -0.21
CA SER A 107 15.82 -0.88 0.48
C SER A 107 15.00 -1.80 -0.43
N LEU A 108 14.29 -1.24 -1.41
CA LEU A 108 13.60 -1.98 -2.46
C LEU A 108 14.60 -2.74 -3.34
N VAL A 109 15.65 -2.07 -3.84
CA VAL A 109 16.71 -2.71 -4.65
C VAL A 109 17.37 -3.85 -3.88
N VAL A 110 17.75 -3.64 -2.61
CA VAL A 110 18.33 -4.71 -1.78
C VAL A 110 17.37 -5.89 -1.68
N SER A 111 16.09 -5.63 -1.44
CA SER A 111 15.07 -6.67 -1.33
C SER A 111 14.85 -7.42 -2.65
N GLY A 112 14.86 -6.72 -3.78
CA GLY A 112 14.70 -7.29 -5.10
C GLY A 112 15.89 -8.20 -5.45
N TYR A 113 17.12 -7.70 -5.25
CA TYR A 113 18.35 -8.45 -5.50
C TYR A 113 18.40 -9.76 -4.72
N LEU A 114 18.12 -9.71 -3.40
CA LEU A 114 18.13 -10.89 -2.54
C LEU A 114 17.07 -11.92 -2.94
N TYR A 115 15.98 -11.46 -3.51
CA TYR A 115 14.89 -12.32 -3.96
C TYR A 115 15.16 -12.92 -5.35
N HIS A 116 15.45 -12.11 -6.37
CA HIS A 116 15.59 -12.58 -7.77
C HIS A 116 16.86 -13.40 -8.01
N ARG A 117 17.87 -13.30 -7.14
CA ARG A 117 19.03 -14.20 -7.22
C ARG A 117 18.68 -15.66 -6.89
N HIS A 118 17.52 -15.92 -6.29
CA HIS A 118 17.06 -17.26 -5.89
C HIS A 118 15.66 -17.63 -6.43
N SER A 119 14.84 -16.66 -6.82
CA SER A 119 13.48 -16.87 -7.33
C SER A 119 13.40 -16.67 -8.84
N THR A 120 12.59 -17.47 -9.52
CA THR A 120 12.27 -17.31 -10.95
C THR A 120 11.14 -16.31 -11.21
N ASP A 121 10.53 -15.76 -10.17
CA ASP A 121 9.61 -14.64 -10.30
C ASP A 121 10.39 -13.39 -10.77
N VAL A 122 9.73 -12.55 -11.56
CA VAL A 122 10.38 -11.50 -12.37
C VAL A 122 9.86 -10.12 -12.00
N ILE A 123 10.70 -9.11 -12.23
CA ILE A 123 10.27 -7.71 -12.15
C ILE A 123 9.13 -7.49 -13.17
N PRO A 124 7.94 -7.07 -12.70
CA PRO A 124 6.77 -6.89 -13.56
C PRO A 124 7.04 -5.89 -14.70
N PHE A 125 6.39 -6.12 -15.83
CA PHE A 125 6.43 -5.23 -17.01
C PHE A 125 7.83 -4.99 -17.62
N LEU A 126 8.81 -5.84 -17.32
CA LEU A 126 10.15 -5.76 -17.87
C LEU A 126 10.46 -7.03 -18.69
N ALA A 127 10.49 -6.89 -20.02
CA ALA A 127 10.61 -8.03 -20.96
C ALA A 127 11.90 -8.86 -20.80
N ASN A 128 12.91 -8.35 -20.09
CA ASN A 128 14.16 -9.04 -19.79
C ASN A 128 14.57 -8.82 -18.33
N ALA A 129 13.62 -8.95 -17.41
CA ALA A 129 13.91 -8.84 -15.98
C ALA A 129 15.03 -9.82 -15.57
N PRO A 130 16.01 -9.39 -14.77
CA PRO A 130 17.07 -10.28 -14.30
C PRO A 130 16.48 -11.35 -13.38
N GLY A 131 16.82 -12.61 -13.65
CA GLY A 131 16.51 -13.75 -12.79
C GLY A 131 17.79 -14.46 -12.30
N PRO A 132 17.68 -15.64 -11.68
CA PRO A 132 18.81 -16.30 -11.02
C PRO A 132 20.02 -16.52 -11.94
N VAL A 133 19.76 -16.86 -13.21
CA VAL A 133 20.80 -17.03 -14.24
C VAL A 133 21.55 -15.74 -14.51
N ALA A 134 20.86 -14.60 -14.52
CA ALA A 134 21.49 -13.29 -14.73
C ALA A 134 22.37 -12.86 -13.54
N PHE A 135 22.07 -13.35 -12.32
CA PHE A 135 22.86 -13.10 -11.12
C PHE A 135 24.00 -14.10 -10.90
N ALA A 136 24.00 -15.23 -11.60
CA ALA A 136 25.01 -16.27 -11.45
C ALA A 136 26.42 -15.73 -11.74
N GLY A 137 27.35 -15.99 -10.83
CA GLY A 137 28.75 -15.56 -10.95
C GLY A 137 29.02 -14.07 -10.72
N LYS A 138 28.00 -13.24 -10.49
CA LYS A 138 28.17 -11.81 -10.19
C LYS A 138 28.54 -11.57 -8.73
N SER A 139 29.40 -10.60 -8.48
CA SER A 139 29.60 -10.05 -7.13
C SER A 139 28.33 -9.40 -6.60
N VAL A 140 28.24 -9.18 -5.28
CA VAL A 140 27.09 -8.51 -4.66
C VAL A 140 26.88 -7.11 -5.25
N LYS A 141 27.96 -6.35 -5.48
CA LYS A 141 27.89 -5.02 -6.10
C LYS A 141 27.34 -5.06 -7.54
N GLU A 142 27.81 -5.99 -8.36
CA GLU A 142 27.32 -6.14 -9.74
C GLU A 142 25.86 -6.60 -9.78
N GLY A 143 25.47 -7.51 -8.88
CA GLY A 143 24.08 -7.93 -8.73
C GLY A 143 23.17 -6.77 -8.32
N LEU A 144 23.59 -5.96 -7.33
CA LEU A 144 22.83 -4.79 -6.91
C LEU A 144 22.69 -3.74 -8.02
N ARG A 145 23.72 -3.51 -8.83
CA ARG A 145 23.65 -2.61 -10.00
C ARG A 145 22.64 -3.13 -11.03
N LEU A 146 22.70 -4.42 -11.32
CA LEU A 146 21.78 -5.05 -12.28
C LEU A 146 20.32 -4.92 -11.82
N GLU A 147 20.07 -5.21 -10.54
CA GLU A 147 18.74 -5.06 -9.94
C GLU A 147 18.29 -3.59 -9.94
N ALA A 148 19.16 -2.66 -9.52
CA ALA A 148 18.87 -1.23 -9.48
C ALA A 148 18.46 -0.70 -10.86
N LEU A 149 19.20 -1.08 -11.91
CA LEU A 149 18.89 -0.70 -13.27
C LEU A 149 17.53 -1.27 -13.73
N ALA A 150 17.24 -2.51 -13.37
CA ALA A 150 15.97 -3.15 -13.71
C ALA A 150 14.79 -2.47 -13.00
N GLU A 151 14.91 -2.18 -11.71
CA GLU A 151 13.87 -1.52 -10.93
C GLU A 151 13.67 -0.04 -11.34
N LEU A 152 14.73 0.66 -11.76
CA LEU A 152 14.64 2.01 -12.35
C LEU A 152 13.85 2.03 -13.67
N ASN A 153 13.87 0.93 -14.42
CA ASN A 153 13.14 0.79 -15.68
C ASN A 153 11.72 0.21 -15.51
N SER A 154 11.27 -0.03 -14.27
CA SER A 154 9.95 -0.58 -13.97
C SER A 154 9.35 0.00 -12.68
N THR A 155 9.52 -0.69 -11.56
CA THR A 155 8.77 -0.45 -10.31
C THR A 155 8.99 0.92 -9.70
N LEU A 156 10.25 1.40 -9.68
CA LEU A 156 10.61 2.62 -8.95
C LEU A 156 9.91 3.87 -9.51
N PRO A 157 9.91 4.12 -10.85
CA PRO A 157 9.12 5.19 -11.44
C PRO A 157 7.63 5.12 -11.06
N ASP A 158 7.00 3.95 -11.17
CA ASP A 158 5.57 3.80 -10.88
C ASP A 158 5.24 4.09 -9.42
N MET A 159 6.05 3.59 -8.49
CA MET A 159 5.89 3.87 -7.06
C MET A 159 6.00 5.36 -6.75
N VAL A 160 7.05 6.01 -7.26
CA VAL A 160 7.31 7.44 -7.00
C VAL A 160 6.25 8.31 -7.65
N ASN A 161 5.87 8.03 -8.90
CA ASN A 161 4.86 8.80 -9.61
C ASN A 161 3.48 8.66 -8.94
N THR A 162 3.11 7.45 -8.52
CA THR A 162 1.88 7.21 -7.74
C THR A 162 1.88 8.05 -6.46
N TYR A 163 2.99 8.04 -5.72
CA TYR A 163 3.10 8.86 -4.50
C TYR A 163 2.98 10.36 -4.81
N GLN A 164 3.70 10.88 -5.82
CA GLN A 164 3.61 12.30 -6.16
C GLN A 164 2.20 12.74 -6.55
N GLU A 165 1.49 11.91 -7.31
CA GLU A 165 0.13 12.19 -7.76
C GLU A 165 -0.88 12.18 -6.60
N THR A 166 -0.63 11.35 -5.57
CA THR A 166 -1.64 11.05 -4.54
C THR A 166 -1.32 11.62 -3.16
N LYS A 167 -0.12 12.17 -2.92
CA LYS A 167 0.31 12.69 -1.60
C LYS A 167 -0.58 13.80 -1.02
N HIS A 168 -1.44 14.43 -1.83
CA HIS A 168 -2.40 15.43 -1.40
C HIS A 168 -3.86 14.99 -1.57
N ASP A 169 -4.10 13.77 -2.03
CA ASP A 169 -5.45 13.21 -2.18
C ASP A 169 -5.92 12.65 -0.82
N PRO A 170 -6.96 13.21 -0.19
CA PRO A 170 -7.43 12.74 1.12
C PRO A 170 -8.03 11.32 1.07
N ARG A 171 -8.28 10.75 -0.12
CA ARG A 171 -8.72 9.36 -0.30
C ARG A 171 -7.57 8.37 -0.17
N VAL A 172 -6.32 8.81 -0.28
CA VAL A 172 -5.14 7.96 -0.31
C VAL A 172 -4.26 8.23 0.92
N LEU A 173 -3.92 7.16 1.64
CA LEU A 173 -2.91 7.20 2.70
C LEU A 173 -1.67 6.46 2.22
N SER A 174 -0.57 7.17 2.02
CA SER A 174 0.72 6.53 1.76
C SER A 174 1.40 6.13 3.08
N LEU A 175 1.83 4.86 3.18
CA LEU A 175 2.56 4.31 4.32
C LEU A 175 3.88 3.71 3.85
N ARG A 176 4.96 3.92 4.61
CA ARG A 176 6.23 3.25 4.34
C ARG A 176 6.18 1.85 4.91
N LEU A 177 6.60 0.87 4.12
CA LEU A 177 6.74 -0.50 4.61
C LEU A 177 7.76 -0.57 5.75
N ASP A 178 8.79 0.27 5.71
CA ASP A 178 9.84 0.35 6.73
C ASP A 178 9.33 0.85 8.09
N ASP A 179 8.17 1.53 8.15
CA ASP A 179 7.56 1.95 9.42
C ASP A 179 7.08 0.75 10.24
N LEU A 180 6.77 -0.38 9.58
CA LEU A 180 6.27 -1.59 10.25
C LEU A 180 7.29 -2.23 11.19
N SER A 181 8.58 -2.12 10.89
CA SER A 181 9.62 -2.64 11.79
C SER A 181 9.81 -1.79 13.04
N ASN A 182 9.40 -0.52 12.99
CA ASN A 182 9.55 0.41 14.11
C ASN A 182 8.30 0.46 14.98
N ASP A 183 7.12 0.51 14.36
CA ASP A 183 5.83 0.59 15.04
C ASP A 183 4.73 -0.08 14.21
N PHE A 184 4.69 -1.41 14.27
CA PHE A 184 3.68 -2.21 13.57
C PHE A 184 2.26 -1.81 13.98
N ASN A 185 1.99 -1.74 15.29
CA ASN A 185 0.64 -1.49 15.81
C ASN A 185 0.14 -0.08 15.44
N GLY A 186 0.95 0.96 15.64
CA GLY A 186 0.57 2.32 15.28
C GLY A 186 0.40 2.49 13.77
N THR A 187 1.23 1.82 12.96
CA THR A 187 1.07 1.82 11.50
C THR A 187 -0.23 1.13 11.08
N MET A 188 -0.56 -0.03 11.65
CA MET A 188 -1.84 -0.70 11.39
C MET A 188 -3.04 0.14 11.87
N GLN A 189 -2.95 0.80 13.02
CA GLN A 189 -4.01 1.66 13.52
C GLN A 189 -4.29 2.83 12.56
N ARG A 190 -3.24 3.48 12.05
CA ARG A 190 -3.35 4.54 11.02
C ARG A 190 -3.99 4.00 9.74
N LEU A 191 -3.53 2.84 9.27
CA LEU A 191 -4.05 2.17 8.08
C LEU A 191 -5.56 1.91 8.20
N PHE A 192 -5.99 1.24 9.27
CA PHE A 192 -7.38 0.88 9.45
C PHE A 192 -8.26 2.09 9.72
N SER A 193 -7.80 3.05 10.53
CA SER A 193 -8.52 4.30 10.78
C SER A 193 -8.78 5.07 9.48
N HIS A 194 -7.81 5.11 8.56
CA HIS A 194 -8.02 5.69 7.23
C HIS A 194 -9.07 4.93 6.43
N LEU A 195 -8.93 3.61 6.28
CA LEU A 195 -9.81 2.83 5.43
C LEU A 195 -11.26 2.79 5.92
N VAL A 196 -11.50 2.54 7.21
CA VAL A 196 -12.85 2.34 7.75
C VAL A 196 -13.39 3.53 8.54
N GLY A 197 -12.57 4.55 8.79
CA GLY A 197 -12.94 5.70 9.64
C GLY A 197 -12.87 5.39 11.14
N VAL A 198 -13.55 6.21 11.93
CA VAL A 198 -13.72 5.97 13.37
C VAL A 198 -14.62 4.74 13.56
N SER A 199 -14.11 3.73 14.24
CA SER A 199 -14.78 2.47 14.49
C SER A 199 -14.36 1.93 15.86
N ASP A 200 -15.31 1.44 16.64
CA ASP A 200 -15.10 0.69 17.88
C ASP A 200 -14.35 -0.63 17.64
N ARG A 201 -14.36 -1.13 16.41
CA ARG A 201 -13.66 -2.35 15.99
C ARG A 201 -12.20 -2.15 15.61
N LEU A 202 -11.64 -0.93 15.68
CA LEU A 202 -10.23 -0.68 15.30
C LEU A 202 -9.23 -1.60 16.04
N GLY A 203 -9.46 -1.86 17.33
CA GLY A 203 -8.63 -2.78 18.10
C GLY A 203 -8.63 -4.22 17.55
N GLN A 204 -9.77 -4.69 17.05
CA GLN A 204 -9.88 -6.03 16.44
C GLN A 204 -9.10 -6.14 15.13
N PHE A 205 -9.08 -5.08 14.32
CA PHE A 205 -8.28 -5.05 13.10
C PHE A 205 -6.79 -5.11 13.39
N VAL A 206 -6.31 -4.28 14.33
CA VAL A 206 -4.89 -4.25 14.71
C VAL A 206 -4.46 -5.59 15.31
N GLU A 207 -5.27 -6.15 16.22
CA GLU A 207 -5.00 -7.46 16.82
C GLU A 207 -4.98 -8.57 15.76
N GLY A 208 -5.97 -8.60 14.86
CA GLY A 208 -6.01 -9.58 13.77
C GLY A 208 -4.83 -9.46 12.80
N ALA A 209 -4.28 -8.26 12.61
CA ALA A 209 -3.10 -8.03 11.78
C ALA A 209 -1.79 -8.41 12.48
N SER A 210 -1.76 -8.50 13.82
CA SER A 210 -0.54 -8.74 14.61
C SER A 210 0.18 -10.04 14.26
N VAL A 211 -0.54 -11.04 13.73
CA VAL A 211 0.04 -12.29 13.23
C VAL A 211 0.97 -12.09 12.04
N HIS A 212 0.95 -10.92 11.39
CA HIS A 212 1.83 -10.54 10.30
C HIS A 212 3.00 -9.65 10.74
N ASP A 213 3.13 -9.38 12.04
CA ASP A 213 4.29 -8.69 12.61
C ASP A 213 5.49 -9.65 12.67
N ILE A 214 6.35 -9.57 11.65
CA ILE A 214 7.53 -10.43 11.50
C ILE A 214 8.48 -10.33 12.71
N SER A 215 8.49 -9.19 13.42
CA SER A 215 9.32 -9.03 14.62
C SER A 215 8.92 -9.98 15.75
N ARG A 216 7.65 -10.42 15.76
CA ARG A 216 7.09 -11.35 16.75
C ARG A 216 7.17 -12.81 16.31
N TRP A 217 7.59 -13.07 15.07
CA TRP A 217 7.63 -14.44 14.56
C TRP A 217 8.77 -15.22 15.19
N PRO A 218 8.53 -16.49 15.59
CA PRO A 218 9.62 -17.38 15.94
C PRO A 218 10.53 -17.60 14.71
N GLU A 219 11.81 -17.86 14.94
CA GLU A 219 12.80 -18.03 13.86
C GLU A 219 12.39 -19.11 12.85
N SER A 220 11.73 -20.17 13.31
CA SER A 220 11.21 -21.25 12.46
C SER A 220 10.14 -20.84 11.45
N LYS A 221 9.47 -19.70 11.66
CA LYS A 221 8.47 -19.15 10.72
C LYS A 221 9.07 -18.14 9.75
N LYS A 222 10.32 -17.74 9.92
CA LYS A 222 11.01 -16.85 8.98
C LYS A 222 11.45 -17.68 7.77
N GLY A 223 10.49 -18.00 6.90
CA GLY A 223 10.69 -18.84 5.71
C GLY A 223 11.40 -18.13 4.56
N ASP A 224 11.38 -18.76 3.39
CA ASP A 224 12.17 -18.40 2.19
C ASP A 224 11.95 -16.98 1.65
N HIS A 225 10.87 -16.32 2.03
CA HIS A 225 10.57 -14.94 1.62
C HIS A 225 11.28 -13.87 2.46
N ILE A 226 11.95 -14.27 3.55
CA ILE A 226 12.74 -13.37 4.39
C ILE A 226 14.20 -13.72 4.19
N ALA A 227 14.94 -12.82 3.53
CA ALA A 227 16.37 -13.00 3.36
C ALA A 227 17.07 -13.10 4.72
N HIS A 228 18.07 -13.98 4.83
CA HIS A 228 18.86 -14.12 6.04
C HIS A 228 19.50 -12.78 6.44
N ALA A 229 19.55 -12.52 7.75
CA ALA A 229 20.08 -11.28 8.29
C ALA A 229 21.50 -10.96 7.79
N ARG A 230 22.34 -12.00 7.64
CA ARG A 230 23.70 -11.88 7.10
C ARG A 230 23.71 -11.40 5.65
N ASP A 231 22.88 -11.98 4.79
CA ASP A 231 22.81 -11.60 3.38
C ASP A 231 22.25 -10.19 3.20
N LYS A 232 21.24 -9.84 4.01
CA LYS A 232 20.70 -8.48 4.07
C LYS A 232 21.77 -7.46 4.49
N ALA A 233 22.53 -7.75 5.54
CA ALA A 233 23.61 -6.87 6.00
C ALA A 233 24.73 -6.71 4.96
N ASN A 234 25.10 -7.79 4.28
CA ASN A 234 26.11 -7.76 3.22
C ASN A 234 25.65 -6.94 2.00
N ALA A 235 24.41 -7.16 1.54
CA ALA A 235 23.82 -6.40 0.45
C ALA A 235 23.67 -4.91 0.82
N GLN A 236 23.25 -4.60 2.04
CA GLN A 236 23.13 -3.22 2.51
C GLN A 236 24.49 -2.52 2.59
N THR A 237 25.52 -3.21 3.10
CA THR A 237 26.90 -2.67 3.11
C THR A 237 27.38 -2.41 1.70
N SER A 238 27.13 -3.33 0.78
CA SER A 238 27.55 -3.22 -0.61
C SER A 238 26.85 -2.07 -1.35
N ILE A 239 25.54 -1.87 -1.16
CA ILE A 239 24.82 -0.76 -1.80
C ILE A 239 25.24 0.61 -1.23
N ASN A 240 25.55 0.66 0.07
CA ASN A 240 26.09 1.87 0.69
C ASN A 240 27.47 2.23 0.13
N LEU A 241 28.34 1.22 -0.07
CA LEU A 241 29.65 1.42 -0.71
C LEU A 241 29.49 1.97 -2.14
N LEU A 242 28.57 1.41 -2.94
CA LEU A 242 28.28 1.94 -4.28
C LEU A 242 27.81 3.39 -4.25
N SER A 243 27.01 3.76 -3.24
CA SER A 243 26.60 5.15 -3.04
C SER A 243 27.78 6.07 -2.72
N THR A 244 28.71 5.62 -1.85
CA THR A 244 29.93 6.41 -1.52
C THR A 244 30.91 6.51 -2.69
N GLU A 245 30.89 5.52 -3.59
CA GLU A 245 31.68 5.49 -4.83
C GLU A 245 31.07 6.36 -5.94
N ASN A 246 29.95 7.04 -5.69
CA ASN A 246 29.17 7.81 -6.67
C ASN A 246 28.77 6.98 -7.90
N ASP A 247 28.40 5.72 -7.69
CA ASP A 247 27.89 4.89 -8.77
C ASP A 247 26.65 5.55 -9.42
N PRO A 248 26.61 5.75 -10.75
CA PRO A 248 25.58 6.55 -11.40
C PRO A 248 24.19 5.91 -11.33
N VAL A 249 24.12 4.57 -11.34
CA VAL A 249 22.84 3.84 -11.25
C VAL A 249 22.29 3.98 -9.83
N ILE A 250 23.14 3.74 -8.82
CA ILE A 250 22.73 3.87 -7.41
C ILE A 250 22.39 5.33 -7.05
N SER A 251 23.15 6.29 -7.57
CA SER A 251 22.84 7.71 -7.41
C SER A 251 21.45 8.04 -7.96
N SER A 252 21.07 7.46 -9.10
CA SER A 252 19.73 7.65 -9.68
C SER A 252 18.63 7.07 -8.79
N VAL A 253 18.84 5.90 -8.19
CA VAL A 253 17.92 5.31 -7.19
C VAL A 253 17.79 6.23 -5.98
N TRP A 254 18.90 6.74 -5.45
CA TRP A 254 18.90 7.61 -4.27
C TRP A 254 18.14 8.93 -4.50
N GLN A 255 18.22 9.53 -5.70
CA GLN A 255 17.42 10.73 -6.00
C GLN A 255 15.91 10.47 -5.93
N LEU A 256 15.46 9.22 -6.10
CA LEU A 256 14.05 8.87 -5.93
C LEU A 256 13.63 8.85 -4.45
N SER A 257 14.52 8.52 -3.52
CA SER A 257 14.24 8.58 -2.07
C SER A 257 13.85 10.00 -1.65
N LYS A 258 14.56 11.01 -2.16
CA LYS A 258 14.22 12.43 -1.92
C LYS A 258 12.83 12.80 -2.38
N LYS A 259 12.38 12.26 -3.53
CA LYS A 259 11.03 12.53 -4.04
C LYS A 259 9.97 11.99 -3.08
N LEU A 260 10.24 10.88 -2.40
CA LEU A 260 9.35 10.31 -1.38
C LEU A 260 9.45 11.02 -0.01
N GLY A 261 10.30 12.04 0.12
CA GLY A 261 10.54 12.74 1.39
C GLY A 261 11.35 11.90 2.39
N LEU A 262 12.23 11.02 1.88
CA LEU A 262 13.09 10.13 2.65
C LEU A 262 14.55 10.61 2.68
#